data_AF-A0A953GJP3-F1
#
_entry.id   AF-A0A953GJP3-F1
#
_cell.length_a   1.000
_cell.length_b   1.000
_cell.length_c   1.000
_cell.angle_alpha   90.00
_cell.angle_beta   90.00
_cell.angle_gamma   90.00
#
_symmetry.space_group_name_H-M   'P 1'
#
loop_
_entity.id
_entity.type
_entity.pdbx_description
1 polymer ?
#
loop_
_entity_poly.entity_id
_entity_poly.type
_entity_poly.pdbx_seq_one_letter_code
_entity_poly.pdbx_strand_id
1 'polypeptide(L)' 'MHFPFDKALFDKAFWIAVILAVIGWIMIYLIWGEYTTADIVGMILAVPIMAYLIHVLMLFNKN' A
#
# COMPACT_ATOMS: atom_id res chain seq x y z
N MET A 1 -17.54 16.30 -2.30
CA MET A 1 -16.12 16.25 -2.71
C MET A 1 -15.97 15.14 -3.73
N HIS A 2 -15.54 15.45 -4.95
CA HIS A 2 -15.18 14.43 -5.94
C HIS A 2 -13.69 14.17 -5.71
N PHE A 3 -13.35 13.07 -5.03
CA PHE A 3 -11.95 12.68 -4.91
C PHE A 3 -11.47 12.30 -6.31
N PRO A 4 -10.34 12.83 -6.76
CA PRO A 4 -9.90 12.54 -8.09
C PRO A 4 -9.45 11.08 -8.12
N PHE A 5 -10.15 10.27 -8.92
CA PHE A 5 -9.93 8.83 -9.01
C PHE A 5 -9.77 8.42 -10.47
N ASP A 6 -8.63 7.79 -10.77
CA ASP A 6 -8.34 7.20 -12.06
C ASP A 6 -8.06 5.72 -11.81
N LYS A 7 -8.92 4.86 -12.34
CA LYS A 7 -8.85 3.41 -12.10
C LYS A 7 -7.54 2.80 -12.60
N ALA A 8 -7.10 3.16 -13.81
CA ALA A 8 -5.89 2.59 -14.40
C ALA A 8 -4.63 3.01 -13.62
N LEU A 9 -4.63 4.22 -13.07
CA LEU A 9 -3.57 4.70 -12.21
C LEU A 9 -3.62 4.04 -10.82
N PHE A 10 -4.82 3.85 -10.28
CA PHE A 10 -5.01 3.18 -8.99
C PHE A 10 -4.55 1.73 -9.04
N ASP A 11 -4.85 0.99 -10.12
CA ASP A 11 -4.40 -0.39 -10.29
C ASP A 11 -2.86 -0.50 -10.23
N LYS A 12 -2.15 0.47 -10.83
CA LYS A 12 -0.67 0.56 -10.74
C LYS A 12 -0.21 0.87 -9.32
N ALA A 13 -0.84 1.85 -8.68
CA ALA A 13 -0.52 2.25 -7.31
C ALA A 13 -0.77 1.12 -6.31
N PHE A 14 -1.83 0.32 -6.52
CA PHE A 14 -2.16 -0.86 -5.74
C PHE A 14 -1.08 -1.93 -5.84
N TRP A 15 -0.61 -2.25 -7.06
CA TRP A 15 0.49 -3.20 -7.22
C TRP A 15 1.78 -2.74 -6.55
N ILE A 16 2.10 -1.44 -6.60
CA ILE A 16 3.24 -0.89 -5.87
C ILE A 16 3.05 -1.05 -4.36
N ALA A 17 1.87 -0.74 -3.82
CA ALA A 17 1.56 -0.93 -2.40
C ALA A 17 1.66 -2.40 -1.97
N VAL A 18 1.20 -3.34 -2.80
CA VAL A 18 1.34 -4.78 -2.55
C VAL A 18 2.80 -5.23 -2.55
N ILE A 19 3.63 -4.74 -3.48
CA ILE A 19 5.07 -5.05 -3.49
C ILE A 19 5.74 -4.51 -2.21
N LEU A 20 5.42 -3.28 -1.82
CA LEU A 20 5.90 -2.70 -0.56
C LEU A 20 5.42 -3.50 0.65
N ALA A 21 4.20 -4.04 0.60
CA ALA A 21 3.66 -4.88 1.65
C ALA A 21 4.47 -6.16 1.82
N VAL A 22 4.81 -6.83 0.73
CA VAL A 22 5.66 -8.04 0.74
C VAL A 22 7.03 -7.72 1.33
N ILE A 23 7.62 -6.57 0.96
CA ILE A 23 8.89 -6.12 1.55
C ILE A 23 8.73 -5.87 3.06
N GLY A 24 7.64 -5.25 3.49
CA GLY A 24 7.31 -5.05 4.90
C GLY A 24 7.22 -6.36 5.68
N TRP A 25 6.54 -7.37 5.13
CA TRP A 25 6.46 -8.70 5.71
C TRP A 25 7.84 -9.36 5.87
N ILE A 26 8.66 -9.32 4.82
CA ILE A 26 10.04 -9.83 4.88
C ILE A 26 10.83 -9.15 6.00
N MET A 27 10.73 -7.82 6.11
CA MET A 27 11.44 -7.04 7.13
C MET A 27 10.98 -7.37 8.56
N ILE A 28 9.67 -7.49 8.80
CA ILE A 28 9.14 -7.87 10.12
C ILE A 28 9.70 -9.22 10.54
N TYR A 29 9.67 -10.22 9.65
CA TYR A 29 10.19 -11.55 9.94
C TYR A 29 11.69 -11.57 10.18
N LEU A 30 12.47 -10.81 9.39
CA LEU A 30 13.92 -10.73 9.57
C LEU A 30 14.32 -10.14 10.92
N ILE A 31 13.52 -9.21 11.46
CA ILE A 31 13.83 -8.52 12.73
C ILE A 31 13.34 -9.33 13.93
N TRP A 32 12.10 -9.83 13.88
CA TRP A 32 11.43 -10.42 15.03
C TRP A 32 11.32 -11.95 14.98
N GLY A 33 11.51 -12.57 13.81
CA GLY A 33 11.41 -14.02 13.62
C GLY A 33 9.98 -14.58 13.64
N GLU A 34 8.98 -13.73 13.79
CA GLU A 34 7.57 -14.12 13.89
C GLU A 34 6.63 -13.04 13.32
N TYR A 35 5.37 -13.43 13.14
CA TYR A 35 4.28 -12.53 12.78
C TYR A 35 3.19 -12.61 13.84
N THR A 36 2.67 -11.46 14.23
CA THR A 36 1.53 -11.37 15.15
C THR A 36 0.23 -11.13 14.39
N THR A 37 -0.90 -11.40 15.03
CA THR A 37 -2.22 -11.05 14.48
C THR A 37 -2.35 -9.54 14.25
N ALA A 38 -1.69 -8.72 15.08
CA ALA A 38 -1.68 -7.27 14.92
C ALA A 38 -1.01 -6.86 13.61
N ASP A 39 0.06 -7.54 13.19
CA ASP A 39 0.74 -7.27 11.91
C ASP A 39 -0.17 -7.57 10.72
N ILE A 40 -0.90 -8.69 10.78
CA ILE A 40 -1.84 -9.09 9.72
C ILE A 40 -2.94 -8.04 9.56
N VAL A 41 -3.57 -7.65 10.67
CA VAL A 41 -4.65 -6.66 10.66
C VAL A 41 -4.12 -5.29 10.21
N GLY A 42 -2.96 -4.88 10.72
CA GLY A 42 -2.29 -3.65 10.32
C GLY A 42 -2.02 -3.61 8.82
N MET A 43 -1.51 -4.70 8.25
CA MET A 43 -1.19 -4.79 6.82
C MET A 43 -2.43 -4.76 5.94
N ILE A 44 -3.51 -5.46 6.31
CA ILE A 44 -4.78 -5.45 5.56
C ILE A 44 -5.34 -4.03 5.45
N LEU A 45 -5.19 -3.20 6.50
CA LEU A 45 -5.67 -1.82 6.50
C LEU A 45 -4.67 -0.86 5.81
N ALA A 46 -3.37 -1.05 6.05
CA ALA A 46 -2.34 -0.15 5.54
C ALA A 46 -2.17 -0.22 4.02
N VAL A 47 -2.29 -1.42 3.42
CA VAL A 47 -2.12 -1.61 1.96
C VAL A 47 -3.11 -0.78 1.13
N PRO A 48 -4.44 -0.85 1.34
CA PRO A 48 -5.39 -0.05 0.57
C PRO A 48 -5.23 1.46 0.82
N ILE A 49 -4.86 1.87 2.04
CA ILE A 49 -4.58 3.27 2.36
C ILE A 49 -3.35 3.75 1.57
N MET A 50 -2.26 2.98 1.61
CA MET A 50 -1.02 3.29 0.88
C MET A 50 -1.26 3.32 -0.63
N ALA A 51 -2.02 2.36 -1.17
CA ALA A 51 -2.39 2.33 -2.59
C ALA A 51 -3.10 3.64 -3.01
N TYR A 52 -4.04 4.12 -2.20
CA TYR A 52 -4.72 5.38 -2.48
C TYR A 52 -3.79 6.60 -2.37
N LEU A 53 -2.89 6.64 -1.39
CA LEU A 53 -1.92 7.73 -1.26
C LEU A 53 -0.96 7.79 -2.46
N ILE A 54 -0.44 6.63 -2.89
CA ILE A 54 0.40 6.52 -4.08
C ILE A 54 -0.38 6.96 -5.32
N HIS A 55 -1.64 6.54 -5.46
CA HIS A 55 -2.52 6.95 -6.56
C HIS A 55 -2.66 8.47 -6.64
N VAL A 56 -2.92 9.13 -5.50
CA VAL A 56 -3.05 10.58 -5.42
C VAL A 56 -1.72 11.27 -5.78
N LEU A 57 -0.58 10.78 -5.30
CA LEU A 57 0.74 11.32 -5.66
C LEU A 57 1.02 11.21 -7.16
N MET A 58 0.71 10.07 -7.76
CA MET A 58 0.86 9.88 -9.21
C MET A 58 -0.05 10.81 -10.01
N LEU A 59 -1.26 11.05 -9.51
CA LEU A 59 -2.20 11.95 -10.15
C LEU A 59 -1.69 13.39 -10.12
N PHE A 60 -1.14 13.84 -8.97
CA PHE A 60 -0.50 15.16 -8.88
C PHE A 60 0.70 15.29 -9.81
N ASN A 61 1.51 14.24 -9.96
CA ASN A 61 2.68 14.26 -10.85
C ASN A 61 2.33 14.21 -12.35
N LYS A 62 1.10 13.83 -12.70
CA LYS A 62 0.62 13.81 -14.09
C LYS A 62 0.04 15.15 -14.54
N ASN A 63 -0.33 16.01 -13.58
CA ASN A 63 -0.83 17.37 -13.80
C ASN A 63 0.32 18.38 -13.81
#